data_AF-A0A341EH42-F1
#
_entry.id   AF-A0A341EH42-F1
#
_cell.length_a   1.000
_cell.length_b   1.000
_cell.length_c   1.000
_cell.angle_alpha   90.00
_cell.angle_beta   90.00
_cell.angle_gamma   90.00
#
_symmetry.space_group_name_H-M   'P 1'
#
loop_
_entity.id
_entity.type
_entity.pdbx_description
1 polymer ?
#
loop_
_entity_poly.entity_id
_entity_poly.type
_entity_poly.pdbx_seq_one_letter_code
_entity_poly.pdbx_strand_id
1 'polypeptide(L)' 'MQLNKVYSVKTIDRVAVELGETVNKIFDLATGMETEDGIIWVYGPSDDGVIAFTPIGIENLQELIEMDRDRER' A
#
# COMPACT_ATOMS: atom_id res chain seq x y z
N MET A 1 -1.47 -26.93 -5.82
CA MET A 1 -2.03 -25.61 -5.45
C MET A 1 -1.22 -25.09 -4.28
N GLN A 2 -0.53 -23.96 -4.43
CA GLN A 2 0.15 -23.31 -3.32
C GLN A 2 -0.88 -22.47 -2.58
N LEU A 3 -1.23 -22.86 -1.34
CA LEU A 3 -2.13 -22.06 -0.50
C LEU A 3 -1.44 -20.75 -0.13
N ASN A 4 -2.15 -19.63 -0.35
CA ASN A 4 -1.86 -18.24 0.04
C ASN A 4 -0.39 -17.79 -0.07
N LYS A 5 -0.03 -17.13 -1.18
CA LYS A 5 1.25 -16.38 -1.29
C LYS A 5 1.32 -15.19 -0.33
N VAL A 6 0.18 -14.68 0.12
CA VAL A 6 0.07 -13.55 1.05
C VAL A 6 -0.41 -14.08 2.39
N TYR A 7 0.47 -14.08 3.39
CA TYR A 7 0.18 -14.55 4.75
C TYR A 7 -0.02 -13.39 5.74
N SER A 8 0.33 -12.18 5.33
CA SER A 8 0.21 -10.97 6.14
C SER A 8 0.15 -9.74 5.25
N VAL A 9 -0.44 -8.68 5.81
CA VAL A 9 -0.61 -7.37 5.19
C VAL A 9 -0.23 -6.31 6.23
N LYS A 10 0.15 -5.12 5.79
CA LYS A 10 0.46 -3.98 6.66
C LYS A 10 -0.46 -2.82 6.31
N THR A 11 -1.12 -2.24 7.32
CA THR A 11 -1.97 -1.06 7.13
C THR A 11 -1.16 0.13 6.61
N ILE A 12 -1.84 1.05 5.94
CA ILE A 12 -1.24 2.27 5.38
C ILE A 12 -0.43 3.05 6.41
N ASP A 13 -0.90 3.19 7.65
CA ASP A 13 -0.16 3.86 8.73
C ASP A 13 1.16 3.16 9.04
N ARG A 14 1.16 1.82 9.04
CA ARG A 14 2.37 1.03 9.29
C ARG A 14 3.38 1.20 8.17
N VAL A 15 2.91 1.18 6.92
CA VAL A 15 3.76 1.35 5.74
C VAL A 15 4.32 2.77 5.67
N ALA A 16 3.52 3.79 6.00
CA ALA A 16 3.97 5.19 6.10
C ALA A 16 5.16 5.36 7.04
N VAL A 17 5.07 4.78 8.25
CA VAL A 17 6.17 4.80 9.22
C VAL A 17 7.40 4.05 8.70
N GLU A 18 7.23 2.91 8.05
CA GLU A 18 8.34 2.10 7.53
C GLU A 18 9.05 2.74 6.34
N LEU A 19 8.32 3.47 5.48
CA LEU A 19 8.88 4.15 4.30
C LEU A 19 9.32 5.60 4.59
N GLY A 20 9.02 6.14 5.77
CA GLY A 20 9.32 7.52 6.13
C GLY A 20 8.50 8.54 5.34
N GLU A 21 7.31 8.15 4.89
CA GLU A 21 6.40 8.96 4.07
C GLU A 21 5.14 9.32 4.87
N THR A 22 4.38 10.30 4.37
CA THR A 22 3.08 10.63 4.98
C THR A 22 1.98 9.68 4.50
N VAL A 23 1.00 9.41 5.36
CA VAL A 23 -0.17 8.59 4.99
C VAL A 23 -0.91 9.17 3.78
N ASN A 24 -1.08 10.50 3.73
CA ASN A 24 -1.75 11.16 2.60
C ASN A 24 -1.02 10.90 1.27
N LYS A 25 0.32 11.04 1.24
CA LYS A 25 1.09 10.78 0.02
C LYS A 25 0.98 9.32 -0.42
N ILE A 26 1.07 8.38 0.51
CA ILE A 26 0.89 6.95 0.19
C ILE A 26 -0.53 6.71 -0.32
N PHE A 27 -1.54 7.33 0.29
CA PHE A 27 -2.92 7.20 -0.15
C PHE A 27 -3.09 7.71 -1.58
N ASP A 28 -2.57 8.89 -1.90
CA ASP A 28 -2.65 9.48 -3.24
C ASP A 28 -2.00 8.56 -4.28
N LEU A 29 -0.82 8.01 -4.00
CA LEU A 29 -0.16 7.06 -4.91
C LEU A 29 -0.93 5.73 -5.02
N ALA A 30 -1.45 5.23 -3.90
CA ALA A 30 -2.20 3.98 -3.85
C ALA A 30 -3.57 4.07 -4.53
N THR A 31 -4.13 5.27 -4.74
CA THR A 31 -5.38 5.44 -5.51
C THR A 31 -5.27 4.99 -6.97
N GLY A 32 -4.05 4.88 -7.51
CA GLY A 32 -3.79 4.33 -8.83
C GLY A 32 -3.43 2.84 -8.86
N MET A 33 -3.43 2.16 -7.71
CA MET A 33 -3.11 0.73 -7.61
C MET A 33 -4.39 -0.12 -7.65
N GLU A 34 -4.31 -1.26 -8.34
CA GLU A 34 -5.35 -2.28 -8.35
C GLU A 34 -5.01 -3.44 -7.39
N THR A 35 -5.96 -4.35 -7.16
CA THR A 35 -5.77 -5.46 -6.20
C THR A 35 -4.56 -6.33 -6.57
N GLU A 36 -4.31 -6.49 -7.87
CA GLU A 36 -3.16 -7.19 -8.46
C GLU A 36 -1.82 -6.52 -8.12
N ASP A 37 -1.82 -5.21 -7.90
CA ASP A 37 -0.64 -4.46 -7.46
C ASP A 37 -0.38 -4.61 -5.97
N GLY A 38 -1.21 -5.37 -5.25
CA GLY A 38 -0.98 -5.74 -3.85
C GLY A 38 -1.58 -4.76 -2.83
N ILE A 39 -2.50 -3.90 -3.26
CA ILE A 39 -3.38 -3.11 -2.38
C ILE A 39 -4.58 -3.96 -1.96
N ILE A 40 -5.01 -3.83 -0.71
CA ILE A 40 -6.23 -4.46 -0.21
C ILE A 40 -6.99 -3.53 0.74
N TRP A 41 -8.32 -3.71 0.80
CA TRP A 41 -9.17 -3.07 1.80
C TRP A 41 -9.39 -4.00 2.99
N VAL A 42 -9.14 -3.49 4.19
CA VAL A 42 -9.38 -4.18 5.46
C VAL A 42 -10.51 -3.45 6.17
N TYR A 43 -11.67 -4.11 6.28
CA TYR A 43 -12.86 -3.55 6.91
C TYR A 43 -12.94 -3.92 8.39
N GLY A 44 -13.15 -2.91 9.23
CA GLY A 44 -13.47 -3.10 10.64
C GLY A 44 -14.97 -3.31 10.88
N PRO A 45 -15.38 -3.54 12.14
CA PRO A 45 -16.79 -3.69 12.53
C PRO A 45 -17.67 -2.46 12.27
N SER A 46 -17.08 -1.30 12.01
CA SER A 46 -17.76 -0.01 11.83
C SER A 46 -17.95 0.37 10.35
N ASP A 47 -17.79 -0.57 9.41
CA ASP A 47 -17.72 -0.33 7.95
C ASP A 47 -16.64 0.65 7.49
N ASP A 48 -15.86 1.22 8.42
CA ASP A 48 -14.64 1.96 8.13
C ASP A 48 -13.57 0.99 7.61
N GLY A 49 -13.25 1.14 6.32
CA GLY A 49 -12.18 0.41 5.66
C GLY A 49 -10.85 1.15 5.77
N VAL A 50 -9.77 0.42 6.02
CA VAL A 50 -8.40 0.92 5.92
C VAL A 50 -7.67 0.21 4.78
N ILE A 51 -6.86 0.95 4.04
CA ILE A 51 -5.98 0.37 3.03
C ILE A 51 -4.83 -0.35 3.71
N ALA A 52 -4.51 -1.54 3.22
CA ALA A 52 -3.33 -2.28 3.60
C ALA A 52 -2.61 -2.82 2.37
N PHE A 53 -1.33 -3.13 2.55
CA PHE A 53 -0.44 -3.58 1.49
C PHE A 53 0.09 -4.97 1.80
N THR A 54 0.14 -5.80 0.76
CA THR A 54 0.93 -7.04 0.77
C THR A 54 2.43 -6.70 0.65
N PRO A 55 3.35 -7.66 0.88
CA PRO A 55 4.77 -7.41 0.65
C PRO A 55 5.08 -6.89 -0.77
N ILE A 56 4.48 -7.50 -1.80
CA ILE A 56 4.61 -7.04 -3.20
C ILE A 56 3.99 -5.65 -3.38
N GLY A 57 2.88 -5.37 -2.71
CA GLY A 57 2.27 -4.02 -2.75
C GLY A 57 3.15 -2.93 -2.14
N ILE A 58 3.97 -3.26 -1.15
CA ILE A 58 4.96 -2.33 -0.60
C ILE A 58 6.09 -2.12 -1.60
N GLU A 59 6.57 -3.17 -2.27
CA GLU A 59 7.58 -3.07 -3.33
C GLU A 59 7.08 -2.18 -4.49
N ASN A 60 5.88 -2.41 -5.00
CA ASN A 60 5.26 -1.58 -6.04
C ASN A 60 5.07 -0.12 -5.58
N LEU A 61 4.65 0.09 -4.33
CA LEU A 61 4.50 1.44 -3.78
C LEU A 61 5.84 2.19 -3.69
N GLN A 62 6.94 1.50 -3.38
CA GLN A 62 8.27 2.09 -3.39
C GLN A 62 8.67 2.58 -4.78
N GLU A 63 8.41 1.79 -5.83
CA GLU A 63 8.65 2.21 -7.23
C GLU A 63 7.82 3.46 -7.58
N LEU A 64 6.54 3.50 -7.18
CA LEU A 64 5.68 4.67 -7.39
C LEU A 64 6.21 5.93 -6.68
N ILE A 65 6.70 5.79 -5.44
CA ILE A 65 7.30 6.91 -4.69
C ILE A 65 8.56 7.43 -5.38
N GLU A 66 9.39 6.55 -5.94
CA GLU A 66 10.59 6.95 -6.68
C GLU A 66 10.21 7.69 -7.97
N MET A 67 9.25 7.16 -8.74
CA MET A 67 8.75 7.81 -9.95
C MET A 67 8.13 9.18 -9.68
N ASP A 68 7.41 9.34 -8.57
CA ASP A 68 6.81 10.61 -8.13
C ASP A 68 7.89 11.65 -7.82
N ARG A 69 8.91 11.27 -7.03
CA ARG A 69 10.06 12.15 -6.72
C ARG A 69 10.83 12.58 -7.97
N ASP A 70 10.96 11.72 -8.98
CA ASP A 70 11.65 12.05 -10.23
C ASP A 70 10.83 13.00 -11.12
N ARG A 71 9.49 13.01 -10.99
CA ARG A 71 8.62 13.99 -11.70
C ARG A 71 8.66 15.38 -11.08
N GLU A 72 8.98 15.47 -9.79
CA GLU A 72 9.13 16.72 -9.06
C GLU A 72 10.51 17.39 -9.23
N ARG A 73 11.46 16.72 -9.89
CA ARG A 73 12.82 17.23 -10.19
C ARG A 73 12.90 17.90 -11.55
#